data_AF-A0A5B7KAZ7-F1
#
_entry.id   AF-A0A5B7KAZ7-F1
#
_cell.length_a   1.000
_cell.length_b   1.000
_cell.length_c   1.000
_cell.angle_alpha   90.00
_cell.angle_beta   90.00
_cell.angle_gamma   90.00
#
_symmetry.space_group_name_H-M   'P 1'
#
loop_
_entity.id
_entity.type
_entity.pdbx_description
1 polymer ?
#
loop_
_entity_poly.entity_id
_entity_poly.type
_entity_poly.pdbx_seq_one_letter_code
_entity_poly.pdbx_strand_id
1 'polypeptide(L)'
;MYRAFKQRIVFPQQMEALIDDVTQLVQKLFGERVLQFLLSSLSEVTSTLPEPYKEEIEGISSATGLPVSTVTLYNIFYEIFTFCTSLVVQDPAGHLYHARNLDTGVLLGLVSFGLVTHTTRSVLLLKRSSGRSLSVENSISTRKGLQLAPLE
;
A
#
# COMPACT_ATOMS: atom_id res chain seq x y z
N MET A 1 12.49 -9.48 26.44
CA MET A 1 11.10 -9.56 25.93
C MET A 1 10.83 -8.54 24.82
N TYR A 2 11.17 -7.24 24.98
CA TYR A 2 11.00 -6.19 23.95
C TYR A 2 11.76 -6.45 22.62
N ARG A 3 12.99 -6.97 22.67
CA ARG A 3 13.79 -7.32 21.46
C ARG A 3 13.19 -8.45 20.61
N ALA A 4 12.48 -9.41 21.21
CA ALA A 4 11.91 -10.55 20.49
C ALA A 4 10.56 -10.20 19.80
N PHE A 5 9.87 -9.16 20.27
CA PHE A 5 8.66 -8.64 19.65
C PHE A 5 8.97 -7.78 18.41
N LYS A 6 10.07 -7.01 18.46
CA LYS A 6 10.55 -6.16 17.34
C LYS A 6 10.85 -6.95 16.05
N GLN A 7 11.24 -8.22 16.16
CA GLN A 7 11.56 -9.09 15.02
C GLN A 7 10.35 -9.84 14.44
N ARG A 8 9.17 -9.83 15.10
CA ARG A 8 8.02 -10.64 14.68
C ARG A 8 6.96 -9.91 13.85
N ILE A 9 6.97 -8.58 13.85
CA ILE A 9 5.90 -7.76 13.22
C ILE A 9 6.39 -7.05 11.94
N VAL A 10 7.70 -6.82 11.82
CA VAL A 10 8.28 -6.19 10.64
C VAL A 10 8.85 -7.31 9.77
N PHE A 11 8.41 -7.41 8.52
CA PHE A 11 9.04 -8.21 7.48
C PHE A 11 9.98 -7.29 6.67
N PRO A 12 11.16 -6.92 7.22
CA PRO A 12 12.01 -5.90 6.61
C PRO A 12 12.42 -6.28 5.19
N GLN A 13 12.59 -7.57 4.90
CA GLN A 13 12.93 -8.06 3.56
C GLN A 13 11.80 -7.81 2.55
N GLN A 14 10.54 -7.95 2.96
CA GLN A 14 9.40 -7.68 2.07
C GLN A 14 9.26 -6.18 1.81
N MET A 15 9.49 -5.36 2.83
CA MET A 15 9.42 -3.90 2.71
C MET A 15 10.56 -3.35 1.85
N GLU A 16 11.77 -3.87 2.05
CA GLU A 16 12.93 -3.55 1.22
C GLU A 16 12.68 -3.90 -0.25
N ALA A 17 12.15 -5.09 -0.55
CA ALA A 17 11.81 -5.48 -1.91
C ALA A 17 10.79 -4.53 -2.56
N LEU A 18 9.74 -4.14 -1.82
CA LEU A 18 8.72 -3.21 -2.34
C LEU A 18 9.27 -1.80 -2.60
N ILE A 19 10.15 -1.32 -1.71
CA ILE A 19 10.79 -0.01 -1.85
C ILE A 19 11.79 -0.02 -3.00
N ASP A 20 12.51 -1.13 -3.20
CA ASP A 20 13.40 -1.30 -4.34
C ASP A 20 12.63 -1.29 -5.66
N ASP A 21 11.49 -1.98 -5.75
CA ASP A 21 10.61 -1.94 -6.92
C ASP A 21 10.16 -0.49 -7.27
N VAL A 22 9.78 0.29 -6.25
CA VAL A 22 9.39 1.70 -6.43
C VAL A 22 10.58 2.55 -6.87
N THR A 23 11.74 2.36 -6.25
CA THR A 23 12.98 3.09 -6.57
C THR A 23 13.41 2.81 -8.01
N GLN A 24 13.38 1.54 -8.41
CA GLN A 24 13.67 1.12 -9.79
C GLN A 24 12.65 1.69 -10.79
N LEU A 25 11.36 1.77 -10.43
CA LEU A 25 10.35 2.38 -11.28
C LEU A 25 10.64 3.87 -11.50
N VAL A 26 10.90 4.62 -10.43
CA VAL A 26 11.24 6.04 -10.54
C VAL A 26 12.51 6.22 -11.37
N GLN A 27 13.54 5.41 -11.15
CA GLN A 27 14.77 5.45 -11.95
C GLN A 27 14.53 5.13 -13.43
N LYS A 28 13.71 4.12 -13.75
CA LYS A 28 13.43 3.73 -15.14
C LYS A 28 12.55 4.76 -15.87
N LEU A 29 11.61 5.40 -15.17
CA LEU A 29 10.72 6.40 -15.78
C LEU A 29 11.36 7.78 -15.90
N PHE A 30 12.12 8.22 -14.90
CA PHE A 30 12.61 9.60 -14.79
C PHE A 30 14.13 9.74 -14.79
N GLY A 31 14.86 8.63 -14.70
CA GLY A 31 16.32 8.59 -14.66
C GLY A 31 16.92 8.76 -13.26
N GLU A 32 18.20 8.40 -13.14
CA GLU A 32 18.93 8.39 -11.87
C GLU A 32 19.10 9.78 -11.24
N ARG A 33 19.31 10.82 -12.06
CA ARG A 33 19.45 12.20 -11.57
C ARG A 33 18.21 12.69 -10.82
N VAL A 34 17.03 12.36 -11.34
CA VAL A 34 15.75 12.72 -10.71
C VAL A 34 15.56 11.92 -9.43
N LEU A 35 15.89 10.62 -9.45
CA LEU A 35 15.82 9.80 -8.24
C LEU A 35 16.72 10.34 -7.12
N GLN A 36 17.97 10.68 -7.42
CA GLN A 36 18.89 11.22 -6.41
C GLN A 36 18.39 12.56 -5.85
N PHE A 37 17.88 13.44 -6.71
CA PHE A 37 17.25 14.69 -6.29
C PHE A 37 16.06 14.42 -5.36
N LEU A 38 15.14 13.53 -5.75
CA LEU A 38 13.99 13.16 -4.92
C LEU A 38 14.44 12.62 -3.56
N LEU A 39 15.33 11.63 -3.53
CA LEU A 39 15.80 11.07 -2.26
C LEU A 39 16.49 12.11 -1.36
N SER A 40 17.21 13.07 -1.94
CA SER A 40 17.82 14.17 -1.17
C SER A 40 16.77 15.10 -0.56
N SER A 41 15.75 15.50 -1.32
CA SER A 41 14.70 16.41 -0.85
C SER A 41 13.71 15.76 0.11
N LEU A 42 13.44 14.47 -0.05
CA LEU A 42 12.44 13.76 0.75
C LEU A 42 12.83 13.62 2.22
N SER A 43 14.12 13.65 2.54
CA SER A 43 14.56 13.71 3.94
C SER A 43 14.08 15.01 4.62
N GLU A 44 14.16 16.13 3.91
CA GLU A 44 13.67 17.42 4.41
C GLU A 44 12.15 17.43 4.51
N VAL A 45 11.46 16.90 3.49
CA VAL A 45 9.98 16.78 3.50
C VAL A 45 9.51 16.03 4.74
N THR A 46 10.18 14.93 5.12
CA THR A 46 9.81 14.15 6.30
C THR A 46 9.81 14.99 7.58
N SER A 47 10.79 15.88 7.73
CA SER A 47 10.89 16.76 8.90
C SER A 47 9.78 17.81 9.00
N THR A 48 9.10 18.09 7.87
CA THR A 48 7.98 19.04 7.81
C THR A 48 6.62 18.37 8.07
N LEU A 49 6.56 17.03 8.13
CA LEU A 49 5.33 16.32 8.37
C LEU A 49 4.85 16.55 9.81
N PRO A 50 3.54 16.75 10.03
CA PRO A 50 3.00 16.91 11.37
C PRO A 50 3.03 15.58 12.12
N GLU A 51 3.00 15.65 13.44
CA GLU A 51 2.82 14.47 14.28
C GLU A 51 1.44 13.83 14.03
N PRO A 52 1.34 12.47 14.02
CA PRO A 52 2.38 11.50 14.37
C PRO A 52 3.23 10.98 13.19
N TYR A 53 3.02 11.50 11.97
CA TYR A 53 3.53 10.87 10.76
C TYR A 53 5.05 10.89 10.66
N LYS A 54 5.67 11.96 11.14
CA LYS A 54 7.13 12.08 11.20
C LYS A 54 7.71 10.98 12.09
N GLU A 55 7.25 10.89 13.35
CA GLU A 55 7.72 9.88 14.31
C GLU A 55 7.47 8.45 13.81
N GLU A 56 6.34 8.19 13.16
CA GLU A 56 6.02 6.89 12.58
C GLU A 56 7.00 6.50 11.45
N ILE A 57 7.27 7.42 10.52
CA ILE A 57 8.22 7.18 9.41
C ILE A 57 9.64 6.96 9.93
N GLU A 58 10.10 7.79 10.87
CA GLU A 58 11.40 7.63 11.53
C GLU A 58 11.48 6.30 12.30
N GLY A 59 10.38 5.90 12.96
CA GLY A 59 10.25 4.62 13.65
C GLY A 59 10.37 3.42 12.72
N ILE A 60 9.72 3.48 11.55
CA ILE A 60 9.83 2.45 10.50
C ILE A 60 11.26 2.38 9.96
N SER A 61 11.88 3.52 9.66
CA SER A 61 13.29 3.60 9.22
C SER A 61 14.22 2.96 10.27
N SER A 62 14.04 3.28 11.56
CA SER A 62 14.82 2.70 12.66
C SER A 62 14.58 1.19 12.85
N ALA A 63 13.37 0.71 12.59
CA ALA A 63 13.03 -0.70 12.73
C ALA A 63 13.54 -1.57 11.57
N THR A 64 13.58 -1.01 10.36
CA THR A 64 13.96 -1.72 9.12
C THR A 64 15.42 -1.52 8.74
N GLY A 65 16.06 -0.44 9.19
CA GLY A 65 17.39 -0.02 8.75
C GLY A 65 17.39 0.70 7.40
N LEU A 66 16.22 0.97 6.82
CA LEU A 66 16.09 1.67 5.54
C LEU A 66 16.26 3.18 5.70
N PRO A 67 16.81 3.90 4.71
CA PRO A 67 16.91 5.36 4.76
C PRO A 67 15.52 6.01 4.88
N VAL A 68 15.39 7.01 5.75
CA VAL A 68 14.14 7.77 5.95
C VAL A 68 13.54 8.24 4.62
N SER A 69 14.36 8.78 3.72
CA SER A 69 13.91 9.26 2.41
C SER A 69 13.25 8.18 1.55
N THR A 70 13.67 6.92 1.63
CA THR A 70 13.08 5.80 0.87
C THR A 70 11.74 5.35 1.49
N VAL A 71 11.63 5.39 2.82
CA VAL A 71 10.37 5.13 3.52
C VAL A 71 9.36 6.24 3.21
N THR A 72 9.80 7.50 3.18
CA THR A 72 8.97 8.64 2.79
C THR A 72 8.57 8.58 1.33
N LEU A 73 9.49 8.21 0.42
CA LEU A 73 9.18 7.99 -1.00
C LEU A 73 8.05 6.97 -1.17
N TYR A 74 8.11 5.86 -0.43
CA TYR A 74 7.09 4.82 -0.48
C TYR A 74 5.73 5.31 0.01
N ASN A 75 5.69 6.15 1.05
CA ASN A 75 4.44 6.77 1.51
C ASN A 75 3.85 7.73 0.47
N ILE A 76 4.68 8.49 -0.25
CA ILE A 76 4.21 9.38 -1.34
C ILE A 76 3.79 8.59 -2.57
N PHE A 77 4.43 7.45 -2.85
CA PHE A 77 4.09 6.60 -3.99
C PHE A 77 2.62 6.17 -4.00
N TYR A 78 2.03 5.93 -2.83
CA TYR A 78 0.59 5.63 -2.69
C TYR A 78 -0.33 6.75 -3.19
N GLU A 79 0.10 8.01 -3.13
CA GLU A 79 -0.73 9.15 -3.52
C GLU A 79 -0.78 9.37 -5.04
N ILE A 80 0.21 8.84 -5.78
CA ILE A 80 0.40 9.15 -7.20
C ILE A 80 0.06 7.96 -8.10
N PHE A 81 0.33 6.73 -7.64
CA PHE A 81 0.28 5.53 -8.49
C PHE A 81 -0.77 4.50 -8.05
N THR A 82 -1.80 4.94 -7.33
CA THR A 82 -2.94 4.09 -6.93
C THR A 82 -4.17 4.37 -7.77
N PHE A 83 -4.88 3.29 -8.14
CA PHE A 83 -6.23 3.37 -8.68
C PHE A 83 -7.20 2.72 -7.69
N CYS A 84 -8.46 3.12 -7.73
CA CYS A 84 -9.46 2.54 -6.83
C CYS A 84 -10.84 2.47 -7.48
N THR A 85 -11.59 1.44 -7.10
CA THR A 85 -13.04 1.33 -7.35
C THR A 85 -13.74 1.28 -6.01
N SER A 86 -14.75 2.11 -5.80
CA SER A 86 -15.48 2.20 -4.53
C SER A 86 -16.97 2.08 -4.75
N LEU A 87 -17.67 1.38 -3.86
CA LEU A 87 -19.10 1.12 -3.94
C LEU A 87 -19.72 1.35 -2.56
N VAL A 88 -20.78 2.14 -2.51
CA VAL A 88 -21.58 2.38 -1.30
C VAL A 88 -23.02 2.02 -1.63
N VAL A 89 -23.61 1.11 -0.85
CA VAL A 89 -25.00 0.63 -1.08
C VAL A 89 -25.77 0.72 0.24
N GLN A 90 -27.04 1.08 0.15
CA GLN A 90 -27.99 0.94 1.25
C GLN A 90 -29.03 -0.12 0.89
N ASP A 91 -29.27 -1.07 1.79
CA ASP A 91 -30.37 -2.03 1.60
C ASP A 91 -31.74 -1.40 1.99
N PRO A 92 -32.87 -2.01 1.60
CA PRO A 92 -34.20 -1.52 1.98
C PRO A 92 -34.47 -1.51 3.50
N ALA A 93 -33.70 -2.25 4.29
CA ALA A 93 -33.77 -2.24 5.76
C ALA A 93 -32.92 -1.09 6.38
N GLY A 94 -32.25 -0.29 5.56
CA GLY A 94 -31.47 0.87 5.97
C GLY A 94 -29.99 0.60 6.28
N HIS A 95 -29.50 -0.63 6.09
CA HIS A 95 -28.10 -0.97 6.34
C HIS A 95 -27.19 -0.43 5.24
N LEU A 96 -26.04 0.12 5.64
CA LEU A 96 -25.01 0.60 4.73
C LEU A 96 -23.91 -0.46 4.53
N TYR A 97 -23.56 -0.65 3.26
CA TYR A 97 -22.46 -1.47 2.78
C TYR A 97 -21.45 -0.56 2.09
N HIS A 98 -20.19 -0.66 2.49
CA HIS A 98 -19.09 0.04 1.83
C HIS A 98 -18.06 -0.98 1.35
N ALA A 99 -17.78 -0.94 0.05
CA ALA A 99 -16.86 -1.80 -0.66
C ALA A 99 -15.77 -0.94 -1.32
N ARG A 100 -14.51 -1.32 -1.24
CA ARG A 100 -13.46 -0.70 -2.07
C ARG A 100 -12.48 -1.75 -2.57
N ASN A 101 -12.13 -1.66 -3.86
CA ASN A 101 -10.93 -2.26 -4.44
C ASN A 101 -9.82 -1.21 -4.45
N LEU A 102 -8.65 -1.58 -3.93
CA LEU A 102 -7.42 -0.81 -4.13
C LEU A 102 -6.57 -1.51 -5.19
N ASP A 103 -6.38 -0.86 -6.32
CA ASP A 103 -5.58 -1.37 -7.44
C ASP A 103 -4.19 -0.71 -7.39
N THR A 104 -3.21 -1.43 -6.85
CA THR A 104 -1.82 -0.98 -6.78
C THR A 104 -0.96 -1.59 -7.90
N GLY A 105 0.14 -0.92 -8.25
CA GLY A 105 1.20 -1.50 -9.08
C GLY A 105 0.96 -1.46 -10.60
N VAL A 106 0.05 -0.62 -11.08
CA VAL A 106 -0.27 -0.50 -12.52
C VAL A 106 0.96 -0.18 -13.39
N LEU A 107 2.00 0.47 -12.85
CA LEU A 107 3.27 0.74 -13.55
C LEU A 107 4.46 -0.09 -13.07
N LEU A 108 4.36 -0.77 -11.91
CA LEU A 108 5.44 -1.65 -11.43
C LEU A 108 5.66 -2.86 -12.36
N GLY A 109 4.64 -3.26 -13.14
CA GLY A 109 4.79 -4.26 -14.20
C GLY A 109 5.77 -3.87 -15.31
N LEU A 110 6.09 -2.58 -15.49
CA LEU A 110 7.05 -2.10 -16.50
C LEU A 110 8.50 -2.33 -16.11
N VAL A 111 8.80 -2.49 -14.80
CA VAL A 111 10.17 -2.71 -14.34
C VAL A 111 10.59 -4.18 -14.31
N SER A 112 9.63 -5.10 -14.25
CA SER A 112 9.84 -6.56 -14.25
C SER A 112 9.58 -7.18 -15.64
N PHE A 113 10.39 -6.83 -16.64
CA PHE A 113 10.35 -7.48 -17.96
C PHE A 113 11.12 -8.81 -17.92
N GLY A 114 10.51 -9.84 -17.34
CA GLY A 114 11.13 -11.18 -17.22
C GLY A 114 10.28 -12.24 -16.52
N LEU A 115 9.21 -11.84 -15.80
CA LEU A 115 8.24 -12.77 -15.22
C LEU A 115 6.86 -12.12 -15.19
N VAL A 116 6.15 -12.11 -16.32
CA VAL A 116 4.73 -11.80 -16.30
C VAL A 116 4.01 -13.03 -15.75
N THR A 117 3.31 -12.89 -14.62
CA THR A 117 1.87 -13.17 -14.56
C THR A 117 1.26 -12.53 -13.31
N HIS A 118 0.46 -11.47 -13.52
CA HIS A 118 -0.55 -10.95 -12.60
C HIS A 118 -0.13 -10.61 -11.16
N THR A 119 -0.25 -9.34 -10.77
CA THR A 119 -1.30 -8.96 -9.82
C THR A 119 -1.37 -7.44 -9.64
N THR A 120 -2.31 -6.80 -10.33
CA THR A 120 -3.11 -5.80 -9.61
C THR A 120 -3.73 -6.57 -8.44
N ARG A 121 -3.31 -6.28 -7.21
CA ARG A 121 -3.92 -6.88 -6.03
C ARG A 121 -5.11 -6.02 -5.64
N SER A 122 -6.28 -6.32 -6.19
CA SER A 122 -7.51 -5.69 -5.73
C SER A 122 -7.84 -6.24 -4.34
N VAL A 123 -7.56 -5.45 -3.30
CA VAL A 123 -8.02 -5.76 -1.94
C VAL A 123 -9.46 -5.25 -1.83
N LEU A 124 -10.43 -6.17 -1.74
CA LEU A 124 -11.82 -5.84 -1.50
C LEU A 124 -12.08 -5.80 0.01
N LEU A 125 -12.40 -4.61 0.54
CA LEU A 125 -12.85 -4.44 1.91
C LEU A 125 -14.35 -4.20 1.94
N LEU A 126 -15.11 -5.13 2.53
CA LEU A 126 -16.54 -4.97 2.77
C LEU A 126 -16.79 -4.63 4.24
N LYS A 127 -17.49 -3.52 4.47
CA LYS A 127 -17.95 -3.10 5.80
C LYS A 127 -19.46 -2.97 5.81
N ARG A 128 -20.10 -3.78 6.66
CA ARG A 128 -21.54 -3.67 6.98
C ARG A 128 -21.72 -2.88 8.26
N SER A 129 -22.54 -1.83 8.22
CA SER A 129 -23.01 -1.13 9.43
C SER A 129 -24.41 -1.64 9.78
N SER A 130 -24.49 -2.67 10.61
CA SER A 130 -25.72 -3.02 11.34
C SER A 130 -25.49 -2.68 12.81
N GLY A 131 -26.45 -2.02 13.46
CA GLY A 131 -26.32 -1.27 14.72
C GLY A 131 -25.89 -2.02 15.98
N ARG A 132 -25.11 -3.10 15.89
CA ARG A 132 -24.47 -3.79 17.01
C ARG A 132 -23.28 -4.71 16.65
N SER A 133 -22.89 -4.88 15.38
CA SER A 133 -21.70 -5.69 15.04
C SER A 133 -21.09 -5.31 13.69
N LEU A 134 -19.77 -5.12 13.68
CA LEU A 134 -18.97 -4.87 12.48
C LEU A 134 -18.36 -6.19 12.02
N SER A 135 -18.79 -6.69 10.87
CA SER A 135 -18.11 -7.80 10.17
C SER A 135 -17.26 -7.21 9.06
N VAL A 136 -15.96 -7.48 9.10
CA VAL A 136 -14.99 -7.12 8.05
C VAL A 136 -14.58 -8.40 7.36
N GLU A 137 -14.84 -8.49 6.06
CA GLU A 137 -14.42 -9.61 5.23
C GLU A 137 -13.37 -9.12 4.24
N ASN A 138 -12.16 -9.69 4.34
CA ASN A 138 -11.04 -9.38 3.45
C ASN A 138 -10.94 -10.48 2.40
N SER A 139 -11.11 -10.14 1.13
CA SER A 139 -10.81 -11.06 0.03
C SER A 139 -9.74 -10.44 -0.87
N ILE A 140 -8.68 -11.22 -1.13
CA ILE A 140 -7.63 -10.86 -2.09
C ILE A 140 -8.00 -11.54 -3.40
N SER A 141 -8.59 -10.78 -4.33
CA SER A 141 -8.88 -11.31 -5.66
C SER A 141 -7.66 -11.06 -6.55
N THR A 142 -6.92 -12.14 -6.84
CA THR A 142 -6.02 -12.17 -7.99
C THR A 142 -6.88 -12.48 -9.22
N ARG A 143 -6.60 -11.95 -10.42
CA ARG A 143 -7.42 -12.19 -11.63
C ARG A 143 -7.45 -13.68 -12.05
N LYS A 144 -8.18 -14.50 -11.31
CA LYS A 144 -8.77 -15.78 -11.68
C LYS A 144 -10.15 -15.82 -11.02
N GLY A 145 -11.15 -15.34 -11.77
CA GLY A 145 -12.57 -15.59 -11.52
C GLY A 145 -13.14 -15.08 -10.20
N LEU A 146 -13.76 -13.90 -10.22
CA LEU A 146 -14.72 -13.52 -9.19
C LEU A 146 -15.99 -14.38 -9.41
N GLN A 147 -16.11 -15.52 -8.71
CA GLN A 147 -17.41 -16.17 -8.56
C GLN A 147 -18.19 -15.39 -7.51
N LEU A 148 -19.09 -14.53 -7.98
CA LEU A 148 -20.14 -13.97 -7.14
C LEU A 148 -21.04 -15.14 -6.74
N ALA A 149 -21.12 -15.42 -5.43
CA ALA A 149 -22.12 -16.34 -4.91
C ALA A 149 -23.52 -15.82 -5.30
N PRO A 150 -24.48 -16.70 -5.62
CA PRO A 150 -25.84 -16.28 -5.93
C PRO A 150 -26.42 -15.53 -4.73
N LEU A 151 -27.04 -14.39 -5.01
CA LEU A 151 -27.89 -13.72 -4.03
C LEU A 151 -29.16 -14.56 -3.91
N GLU A 152 -29.29 -15.32 -2.81
CA GLU A 152 -30.61 -15.78 -2.33
C GLU A 152 -31.29 -14.67 -1.53
#